data_AF-A0A959JQ67-F1
#
_entry.id   AF-A0A959JQ67-F1
#
_cell.length_a   1.000
_cell.length_b   1.000
_cell.length_c   1.000
_cell.angle_alpha   90.00
_cell.angle_beta   90.00
_cell.angle_gamma   90.00
#
_symmetry.space_group_name_H-M   'P 1'
#
loop_
_entity.id
_entity.type
_entity.pdbx_description
1 polymer ?
#
loop_
_entity_poly.entity_id
_entity_poly.type
_entity_poly.pdbx_seq_one_letter_code
_entity_poly.pdbx_strand_id
1 'polypeptide(L)'
;MDRWLTFWSIIILLSCQSEQNNTGNISPGNLSQSTSNSNETQIEFDTLLDSEAYLVLGSEPSEIIILKENEVDRYPTFNILDKYRNEVILGKNNKQTQFKIFKKYQPTSTFEEFSTKVYSGNLAAPDFESAPDAKRFHTRIEEECSKGINFAGHFTLVIWGCGSSCQSGVVVDRITGKIYDGYSTSLGAEFRKDSRLLIANVGAINPATKMIELCPYCEVSHEVWTGTRFKEIE
;
A
#
# COMPACT_ATOMS: atom_id res chain seq x y z
N MET A 1 -0.69 44.78 -79.57
CA MET A 1 0.73 44.46 -79.73
C MET A 1 1.43 44.86 -78.44
N ASP A 2 1.97 43.86 -77.74
CA ASP A 2 2.97 43.89 -76.65
C ASP A 2 2.71 44.77 -75.41
N ARG A 3 3.04 44.42 -74.16
CA ARG A 3 3.51 43.25 -73.36
C ARG A 3 3.42 43.83 -71.92
N TRP A 4 3.10 43.12 -70.84
CA TRP A 4 4.04 42.28 -70.09
C TRP A 4 3.37 41.73 -68.83
N LEU A 5 3.81 40.52 -68.42
CA LEU A 5 3.44 39.84 -67.18
C LEU A 5 4.05 40.51 -65.95
N THR A 6 3.34 40.50 -64.82
CA THR A 6 3.95 40.32 -63.50
C THR A 6 3.07 39.44 -62.61
N PHE A 7 3.61 38.27 -62.24
CA PHE A 7 3.17 37.45 -61.13
C PHE A 7 3.68 38.08 -59.83
N TRP A 8 2.83 38.20 -58.81
CA TRP A 8 3.30 38.45 -57.44
C TRP A 8 2.62 37.48 -56.47
N SER A 9 3.43 36.55 -55.97
CA SER A 9 3.10 35.62 -54.90
C SER A 9 2.94 36.37 -53.57
N ILE A 10 1.85 36.10 -52.88
CA ILE A 10 1.59 36.56 -51.51
C ILE A 10 2.39 35.68 -50.55
N ILE A 11 3.40 36.29 -49.91
CA ILE A 11 4.03 35.82 -48.67
C ILE A 11 3.54 36.77 -47.58
N ILE A 12 2.79 36.28 -46.59
CA ILE A 12 2.57 37.00 -45.33
C ILE A 12 3.05 36.13 -44.18
N LEU A 13 4.04 36.67 -43.49
CA LEU A 13 4.74 36.13 -42.33
C LEU A 13 3.94 36.36 -41.05
N LEU A 14 4.22 35.45 -40.10
CA LEU A 14 4.11 35.53 -38.65
C LEU A 14 3.77 36.90 -38.03
N SER A 15 2.84 36.91 -37.08
CA SER A 15 3.14 37.19 -35.66
C SER A 15 1.88 37.03 -34.81
N CYS A 16 2.02 36.32 -33.68
CA CYS A 16 1.00 36.24 -32.64
C CYS A 16 1.67 36.69 -31.33
N GLN A 17 1.21 37.80 -30.76
CA GLN A 17 1.56 38.22 -29.39
C GLN A 17 0.32 38.74 -28.65
N SER A 18 0.21 38.27 -27.40
CA SER A 18 -0.33 38.88 -26.17
C SER A 18 -1.80 39.38 -26.15
N GLU A 19 -2.56 39.37 -25.04
CA GLU A 19 -2.31 39.80 -23.66
C GLU A 19 -3.27 39.12 -22.62
N GLN A 20 -3.15 39.58 -21.38
CA GLN A 20 -3.43 39.02 -20.06
C GLN A 20 -4.88 38.91 -19.56
N ASN A 21 -5.04 38.00 -18.59
CA ASN A 21 -5.83 38.01 -17.34
C ASN A 21 -7.25 38.60 -17.30
N ASN A 22 -8.21 37.77 -16.86
CA ASN A 22 -9.27 38.26 -15.98
C ASN A 22 -9.76 37.18 -15.00
N THR A 23 -9.78 37.54 -13.73
CA THR A 23 -10.31 36.79 -12.59
C THR A 23 -11.82 36.65 -12.68
N GLY A 24 -12.34 35.43 -12.58
CA GLY A 24 -13.77 35.13 -12.48
C GLY A 24 -14.05 34.11 -11.38
N ASN A 25 -14.74 34.55 -10.33
CA ASN A 25 -15.37 33.68 -9.35
C ASN A 25 -16.37 32.76 -10.04
N ILE A 26 -16.21 31.45 -9.91
CA ILE A 26 -17.18 30.45 -10.38
C ILE A 26 -17.92 29.91 -9.15
N SER A 27 -19.20 30.27 -9.04
CA SER A 27 -20.17 29.57 -8.19
C SER A 27 -20.27 28.10 -8.62
N PRO A 28 -20.42 27.14 -7.69
CA PRO A 28 -20.71 25.77 -8.07
C PRO A 28 -22.13 25.70 -8.63
N GLY A 29 -22.23 25.56 -9.95
CA GLY A 29 -23.46 25.22 -10.64
C GLY A 29 -23.95 23.83 -10.22
N ASN A 30 -25.25 23.72 -10.02
CA ASN A 30 -25.99 22.50 -9.74
C ASN A 30 -25.54 21.34 -10.64
N LEU A 31 -24.80 20.38 -10.07
CA LEU A 31 -24.68 19.06 -10.64
C LEU A 31 -25.94 18.30 -10.25
N SER A 32 -26.81 18.11 -11.22
CA SER A 32 -28.03 17.33 -11.16
C SER A 32 -27.75 15.99 -10.48
N GLN A 33 -28.29 15.80 -9.28
CA GLN A 33 -28.39 14.49 -8.65
C GLN A 33 -29.28 13.62 -9.54
N SER A 34 -28.67 12.79 -10.37
CA SER A 34 -29.34 11.61 -10.88
C SER A 34 -29.43 10.62 -9.72
N THR A 35 -30.50 10.73 -8.93
CA THR A 35 -30.93 9.68 -8.00
C THR A 35 -31.31 8.44 -8.80
N SER A 36 -30.34 7.54 -9.02
CA SER A 36 -30.64 6.16 -9.30
C SER A 36 -31.08 5.51 -7.99
N ASN A 37 -32.40 5.37 -7.81
CA ASN A 37 -32.97 4.48 -6.82
C ASN A 37 -32.63 3.03 -7.22
N SER A 38 -31.47 2.53 -6.82
CA SER A 38 -31.27 1.10 -6.63
C SER A 38 -31.79 0.76 -5.24
N ASN A 39 -32.94 0.08 -5.18
CA ASN A 39 -33.30 -0.69 -4.00
C ASN A 39 -32.29 -1.83 -3.86
N GLU A 40 -31.09 -1.53 -3.36
CA GLU A 40 -30.20 -2.55 -2.82
C GLU A 40 -30.81 -3.03 -1.52
N THR A 41 -31.40 -4.23 -1.54
CA THR A 41 -31.72 -4.95 -0.31
C THR A 41 -30.43 -5.05 0.50
N GLN A 42 -30.31 -4.27 1.57
CA GLN A 42 -29.15 -4.33 2.47
C GLN A 42 -29.12 -5.73 3.07
N ILE A 43 -28.08 -6.49 2.76
CA ILE A 43 -27.90 -7.83 3.31
C ILE A 43 -27.56 -7.66 4.79
N GLU A 44 -28.45 -8.15 5.63
CA GLU A 44 -28.24 -8.20 7.08
C GLU A 44 -27.25 -9.32 7.40
N PHE A 45 -26.32 -9.04 8.31
CA PHE A 45 -25.29 -9.98 8.72
C PHE A 45 -25.40 -10.23 10.22
N ASP A 46 -25.48 -11.50 10.59
CA ASP A 46 -25.45 -11.95 11.98
C ASP A 46 -24.04 -12.40 12.37
N THR A 47 -23.74 -12.33 13.66
CA THR A 47 -22.48 -12.85 14.20
C THR A 47 -22.52 -14.37 14.24
N LEU A 48 -21.64 -15.02 13.48
CA LEU A 48 -21.49 -16.48 13.45
C LEU A 48 -20.37 -16.97 14.38
N LEU A 49 -19.32 -16.16 14.53
CA LEU A 49 -18.21 -16.42 15.45
C LEU A 49 -17.67 -15.10 15.97
N ASP A 50 -17.47 -14.98 17.28
CA ASP A 50 -16.69 -13.92 17.90
C ASP A 50 -15.73 -14.55 18.91
N SER A 51 -14.48 -14.70 18.48
CA SER A 51 -13.39 -15.31 19.26
C SER A 51 -12.33 -14.25 19.57
N GLU A 52 -11.32 -14.58 20.38
CA GLU A 52 -10.20 -13.67 20.64
C GLU A 52 -9.45 -13.25 19.37
N ALA A 53 -9.37 -14.12 18.37
CA ALA A 53 -8.58 -13.90 17.15
C ALA A 53 -9.41 -13.46 15.93
N TYR A 54 -10.69 -13.81 15.86
CA TYR A 54 -11.53 -13.61 14.67
C TYR A 54 -12.95 -13.21 15.01
N LEU A 55 -13.52 -12.36 14.14
CA LEU A 55 -14.95 -12.10 14.03
C LEU A 55 -15.41 -12.58 12.65
N VAL A 56 -16.45 -13.42 12.61
CA VAL A 56 -17.09 -13.88 11.36
C VAL A 56 -18.55 -13.50 11.39
N LEU A 57 -18.95 -12.74 10.38
CA LEU A 57 -20.33 -12.37 10.14
C LEU A 57 -20.85 -13.14 8.91
N GLY A 58 -22.11 -13.54 8.93
CA GLY A 58 -22.73 -14.22 7.80
C GLY A 58 -24.18 -13.81 7.58
N SER A 59 -24.65 -13.92 6.34
CA SER A 59 -26.04 -13.61 5.97
C SER A 59 -27.04 -14.71 6.35
N GLU A 60 -26.54 -15.88 6.74
CA GLU A 60 -27.33 -17.04 7.19
C GLU A 60 -26.56 -17.81 8.28
N PRO A 61 -27.24 -18.57 9.15
CA PRO A 61 -26.58 -19.43 10.13
C PRO A 61 -25.65 -20.45 9.47
N SER A 62 -24.40 -20.51 9.92
CA SER A 62 -23.39 -21.46 9.46
C SER A 62 -22.45 -21.83 10.61
N GLU A 63 -22.04 -23.09 10.66
CA GLU A 63 -21.00 -23.54 11.58
C GLU A 63 -19.64 -23.07 11.07
N ILE A 64 -18.89 -22.33 11.90
CA ILE A 64 -17.57 -21.81 11.57
C ILE A 64 -16.50 -22.57 12.35
N ILE A 65 -15.46 -23.03 11.64
CA ILE A 65 -14.26 -23.62 12.26
C ILE A 65 -13.04 -22.89 11.72
N ILE A 66 -12.11 -22.55 12.62
CA ILE A 66 -10.82 -21.97 12.26
C ILE A 66 -9.74 -22.92 12.75
N LEU A 67 -8.85 -23.32 11.84
CA LEU A 67 -7.85 -24.36 12.10
C LEU A 67 -6.60 -24.14 11.24
N LYS A 68 -5.52 -24.85 11.55
CA LYS A 68 -4.27 -24.75 10.77
C LYS A 68 -4.41 -25.47 9.43
N GLU A 69 -3.76 -24.97 8.39
CA GLU A 69 -3.91 -25.50 7.03
C GLU A 69 -3.65 -27.01 6.91
N ASN A 70 -2.73 -27.55 7.68
CA ASN A 70 -2.42 -28.99 7.73
C ASN A 70 -3.51 -29.86 8.39
N GLU A 71 -4.56 -29.25 8.93
CA GLU A 71 -5.66 -29.92 9.62
C GLU A 71 -6.96 -29.96 8.81
N VAL A 72 -7.00 -29.26 7.66
CA VAL A 72 -8.20 -29.06 6.83
C VAL A 72 -8.80 -30.39 6.34
N ASP A 73 -7.96 -31.35 5.96
CA ASP A 73 -8.39 -32.65 5.42
C ASP A 73 -9.21 -33.48 6.43
N ARG A 74 -9.17 -33.12 7.72
CA ARG A 74 -10.01 -33.75 8.76
C ARG A 74 -11.48 -33.31 8.71
N TYR A 75 -11.81 -32.29 7.90
CA TYR A 75 -13.13 -31.67 7.82
C TYR A 75 -13.69 -31.64 6.38
N PRO A 76 -13.82 -32.79 5.69
CA PRO A 76 -14.18 -32.86 4.28
C PRO A 76 -15.61 -32.36 3.94
N THR A 77 -16.46 -32.18 4.95
CA THR A 77 -17.83 -31.68 4.78
C THR A 77 -17.94 -30.15 4.86
N PHE A 78 -16.83 -29.46 5.15
CA PHE A 78 -16.79 -28.01 5.23
C PHE A 78 -16.16 -27.42 3.96
N ASN A 79 -16.58 -26.20 3.61
CA ASN A 79 -15.96 -25.44 2.53
C ASN A 79 -14.95 -24.44 3.12
N ILE A 80 -13.88 -24.17 2.38
CA ILE A 80 -12.97 -23.07 2.69
C ILE A 80 -13.67 -21.76 2.35
N LEU A 81 -13.83 -20.89 3.34
CA LEU A 81 -14.38 -19.55 3.17
C LEU A 81 -13.27 -18.56 2.83
N ASP A 82 -12.18 -18.59 3.61
CA ASP A 82 -11.02 -17.72 3.42
C ASP A 82 -9.80 -18.29 4.14
N LYS A 83 -8.64 -17.64 3.96
CA LYS A 83 -7.37 -17.95 4.59
C LYS A 83 -6.69 -16.69 5.10
N TYR A 84 -6.01 -16.80 6.22
CA TYR A 84 -5.12 -15.76 6.72
C TYR A 84 -3.84 -16.43 7.23
N ARG A 85 -2.71 -16.18 6.57
CA ARG A 85 -1.44 -16.88 6.83
C ARG A 85 -1.64 -18.41 6.80
N ASN A 86 -1.31 -19.10 7.91
CA ASN A 86 -1.46 -20.56 8.03
C ASN A 86 -2.82 -21.01 8.59
N GLU A 87 -3.75 -20.08 8.76
CA GLU A 87 -5.08 -20.33 9.33
C GLU A 87 -6.11 -20.38 8.22
N VAL A 88 -6.99 -21.37 8.28
CA VAL A 88 -8.05 -21.58 7.30
C VAL A 88 -9.39 -21.45 8.01
N ILE A 89 -10.26 -20.61 7.46
CA ILE A 89 -11.61 -20.39 7.95
C ILE A 89 -12.55 -21.27 7.13
N LEU A 90 -13.19 -22.22 7.80
CA LEU A 90 -14.10 -23.19 7.22
C LEU A 90 -15.55 -22.87 7.61
N GLY A 91 -16.49 -23.16 6.71
CA GLY A 91 -17.92 -22.96 6.93
C GLY A 91 -18.77 -24.07 6.31
N LYS A 92 -19.87 -24.42 6.97
CA LYS A 92 -20.96 -25.21 6.36
C LYS A 92 -21.98 -24.25 5.75
N ASN A 93 -21.90 -24.05 4.45
CA ASN A 93 -22.69 -23.03 3.78
C ASN A 93 -23.31 -23.51 2.47
N ASN A 94 -24.32 -22.77 2.02
CA ASN A 94 -24.85 -22.89 0.66
C ASN A 94 -24.19 -21.84 -0.25
N LYS A 95 -24.47 -21.92 -1.56
CA LYS A 95 -23.87 -21.03 -2.57
C LYS A 95 -24.27 -19.55 -2.43
N GLN A 96 -25.29 -19.23 -1.65
CA GLN A 96 -25.84 -17.88 -1.49
C GLN A 96 -25.36 -17.20 -0.21
N THR A 97 -24.83 -17.98 0.76
CA THR A 97 -24.31 -17.44 2.01
C THR A 97 -23.13 -16.50 1.75
N GLN A 98 -23.25 -15.25 2.21
CA GLN A 98 -22.18 -14.27 2.18
C GLN A 98 -21.53 -14.18 3.55
N PHE A 99 -20.22 -13.92 3.56
CA PHE A 99 -19.44 -13.78 4.78
C PHE A 99 -18.66 -12.48 4.78
N LYS A 100 -18.47 -11.92 5.97
CA LYS A 100 -17.41 -10.95 6.25
C LYS A 100 -16.55 -11.53 7.36
N ILE A 101 -15.26 -11.68 7.09
CA ILE A 101 -14.32 -12.33 7.99
C ILE A 101 -13.27 -11.30 8.38
N PHE A 102 -13.07 -11.15 9.68
CA PHE A 102 -12.15 -10.18 10.24
C PHE A 102 -11.15 -10.87 11.17
N LYS A 103 -9.86 -10.59 10.98
CA LYS A 103 -8.81 -10.90 11.95
C LYS A 103 -8.74 -9.74 12.96
N LYS A 104 -8.81 -10.06 14.26
CA LYS A 104 -8.53 -9.07 15.32
C LYS A 104 -7.02 -8.85 15.40
N TYR A 105 -6.59 -7.61 15.21
CA TYR A 105 -5.17 -7.25 15.21
C TYR A 105 -4.71 -6.97 16.64
N GLN A 106 -3.86 -7.86 17.16
CA GLN A 106 -3.31 -7.82 18.50
C GLN A 106 -1.80 -8.11 18.43
N PRO A 107 -0.97 -7.14 17.99
CA PRO A 107 0.44 -7.38 17.79
C PRO A 107 1.15 -7.59 19.13
N THR A 108 2.14 -8.48 19.14
CA THR A 108 3.01 -8.72 20.29
C THR A 108 4.28 -7.89 20.26
N SER A 109 4.74 -7.52 19.06
CA SER A 109 5.94 -6.71 18.86
C SER A 109 5.66 -5.21 18.89
N THR A 110 6.63 -4.43 19.41
CA THR A 110 6.52 -2.97 19.56
C THR A 110 7.75 -2.25 19.02
N PHE A 111 7.62 -0.98 18.64
CA PHE A 111 8.76 -0.20 18.15
C PHE A 111 9.86 -0.03 19.22
N GLU A 112 9.48 0.03 20.49
CA GLU A 112 10.36 0.21 21.64
C GLU A 112 11.26 -1.01 21.87
N GLU A 113 10.74 -2.23 21.69
CA GLU A 113 11.50 -3.49 21.76
C GLU A 113 12.64 -3.52 20.73
N PHE A 114 12.40 -2.95 19.55
CA PHE A 114 13.37 -2.89 18.45
C PHE A 114 14.06 -1.54 18.31
N SER A 115 14.12 -0.76 19.39
CA SER A 115 14.73 0.57 19.39
C SER A 115 16.22 0.54 19.03
N THR A 116 16.68 1.61 18.40
CA THR A 116 18.08 1.80 18.00
C THR A 116 18.46 3.29 18.04
N LYS A 117 19.74 3.58 18.27
CA LYS A 117 20.23 4.95 18.30
C LYS A 117 20.25 5.53 16.88
N VAL A 118 19.75 6.76 16.75
CA VAL A 118 19.82 7.51 15.50
C VAL A 118 21.23 8.06 15.33
N TYR A 119 21.86 7.74 14.20
CA TYR A 119 23.18 8.25 13.84
C TYR A 119 23.11 9.73 13.52
N SER A 120 24.10 10.49 13.98
CA SER A 120 24.17 11.95 13.87
C SER A 120 25.44 12.45 13.17
N GLY A 121 26.20 11.55 12.55
CA GLY A 121 27.40 11.93 11.81
C GLY A 121 27.13 12.27 10.35
N ASN A 122 28.20 12.38 9.56
CA ASN A 122 28.11 12.66 8.13
C ASN A 122 27.41 11.50 7.41
N LEU A 123 26.44 11.85 6.56
CA LEU A 123 25.66 10.87 5.82
C LEU A 123 26.31 10.63 4.45
N ALA A 124 26.58 9.37 4.13
CA ALA A 124 27.05 8.96 2.82
C ALA A 124 25.98 9.17 1.73
N ALA A 125 26.46 9.45 0.52
CA ALA A 125 25.64 9.38 -0.69
C ALA A 125 25.34 7.92 -1.05
N PRO A 126 24.20 7.63 -1.72
CA PRO A 126 23.88 6.28 -2.17
C PRO A 126 24.95 5.73 -3.14
N ASP A 127 25.40 4.50 -2.91
CA ASP A 127 26.32 3.76 -3.77
C ASP A 127 25.53 2.87 -4.73
N PHE A 128 25.29 3.38 -5.94
CA PHE A 128 24.56 2.66 -6.98
C PHE A 128 25.33 1.49 -7.62
N GLU A 129 26.64 1.35 -7.36
CA GLU A 129 27.37 0.16 -7.79
C GLU A 129 27.05 -1.04 -6.89
N SER A 130 26.63 -0.80 -5.65
CA SER A 130 26.19 -1.85 -4.72
C SER A 130 24.82 -2.46 -5.07
N ALA A 131 24.00 -1.75 -5.86
CA ALA A 131 22.70 -2.22 -6.35
C ALA A 131 22.41 -1.66 -7.76
N PRO A 132 22.93 -2.30 -8.83
CA PRO A 132 22.78 -1.79 -10.19
C PRO A 132 21.33 -1.58 -10.65
N ASP A 133 20.39 -2.40 -10.18
CA ASP A 133 18.96 -2.26 -10.51
C ASP A 133 18.33 -1.00 -9.92
N ALA A 134 18.85 -0.51 -8.78
CA ALA A 134 18.39 0.72 -8.14
C ALA A 134 18.66 1.98 -8.98
N LYS A 135 19.56 1.92 -9.98
CA LYS A 135 19.84 3.02 -10.92
C LYS A 135 18.59 3.48 -11.68
N ARG A 136 17.58 2.62 -11.84
CA ARG A 136 16.27 2.98 -12.43
C ARG A 136 15.50 4.01 -11.60
N PHE A 137 15.80 4.12 -10.31
CA PHE A 137 15.15 5.01 -9.35
C PHE A 137 16.13 6.04 -8.76
N HIS A 138 17.21 6.36 -9.50
CA HIS A 138 18.31 7.22 -9.04
C HIS A 138 17.83 8.51 -8.37
N THR A 139 17.04 9.31 -9.10
CA THR A 139 16.51 10.59 -8.61
C THR A 139 15.69 10.42 -7.34
N ARG A 140 14.81 9.40 -7.29
CA ARG A 140 13.97 9.12 -6.12
C ARG A 140 14.81 8.79 -4.88
N ILE A 141 15.86 7.99 -5.07
CA ILE A 141 16.77 7.56 -4.00
C ILE A 141 17.59 8.75 -3.49
N GLU A 142 18.13 9.58 -4.38
CA GLU A 142 18.86 10.79 -4.00
C GLU A 142 17.98 11.80 -3.26
N GLU A 143 16.78 12.05 -3.77
CA GLU A 143 15.81 12.97 -3.16
C GLU A 143 15.44 12.53 -1.76
N GLU A 144 15.10 11.26 -1.54
CA GLU A 144 14.79 10.77 -0.20
C GLU A 144 16.01 10.75 0.71
N CYS A 145 17.20 10.38 0.20
CA CYS A 145 18.42 10.43 1.00
C CYS A 145 18.83 11.86 1.39
N SER A 146 18.51 12.87 0.57
CA SER A 146 18.74 14.28 0.89
C SER A 146 17.94 14.74 2.12
N LYS A 147 16.81 14.08 2.41
CA LYS A 147 15.97 14.36 3.60
C LYS A 147 16.54 13.75 4.89
N GLY A 148 17.53 12.86 4.79
CA GLY A 148 18.22 12.25 5.92
C GLY A 148 17.68 10.87 6.33
N ILE A 149 18.02 10.46 7.55
CA ILE A 149 17.66 9.16 8.12
C ILE A 149 16.17 9.16 8.49
N ASN A 150 15.43 8.16 8.02
CA ASN A 150 14.03 7.94 8.36
C ASN A 150 13.76 6.55 8.95
N PHE A 151 14.76 5.65 8.97
CA PHE A 151 14.59 4.26 9.36
C PHE A 151 15.79 3.66 10.11
N ALA A 152 15.54 2.79 11.09
CA ALA A 152 16.52 1.87 11.68
C ALA A 152 17.87 2.47 12.12
N GLY A 153 17.84 3.67 12.65
CA GLY A 153 18.98 4.36 13.28
C GLY A 153 19.85 5.11 12.30
N HIS A 154 20.24 4.49 11.18
CA HIS A 154 21.15 5.10 10.21
C HIS A 154 20.78 4.76 8.76
N PHE A 155 19.55 4.33 8.52
CA PHE A 155 19.07 4.00 7.20
C PHE A 155 18.07 5.03 6.67
N THR A 156 18.01 5.15 5.36
CA THR A 156 16.90 5.79 4.65
C THR A 156 16.15 4.73 3.87
N LEU A 157 14.93 4.43 4.28
CA LEU A 157 13.98 3.65 3.49
C LEU A 157 13.36 4.55 2.42
N VAL A 158 13.56 4.17 1.17
CA VAL A 158 13.08 4.88 -0.03
C VAL A 158 11.98 4.03 -0.67
N ILE A 159 10.80 4.62 -0.85
CA ILE A 159 9.60 3.91 -1.35
C ILE A 159 9.10 4.56 -2.63
N TRP A 160 8.65 3.74 -3.57
CA TRP A 160 7.95 4.09 -4.81
C TRP A 160 6.85 3.07 -5.14
N GLY A 161 5.96 3.40 -6.08
CA GLY A 161 4.94 2.47 -6.55
C GLY A 161 5.45 1.49 -7.60
N CYS A 162 4.94 0.25 -7.60
CA CYS A 162 5.18 -0.78 -8.63
C CYS A 162 3.97 -0.99 -9.56
N GLY A 163 2.89 -0.22 -9.40
CA GLY A 163 1.60 -0.36 -10.10
C GLY A 163 0.46 -0.59 -9.11
N SER A 164 -0.80 -0.56 -9.57
CA SER A 164 -2.02 -0.75 -8.75
C SER A 164 -1.90 -0.21 -7.32
N SER A 165 -1.91 -1.08 -6.30
CA SER A 165 -1.65 -0.77 -4.89
C SER A 165 -0.21 -1.10 -4.43
N CYS A 166 0.57 -1.79 -5.27
CA CYS A 166 1.90 -2.27 -4.96
C CYS A 166 2.90 -1.13 -4.74
N GLN A 167 3.72 -1.28 -3.71
CA GLN A 167 4.86 -0.43 -3.37
C GLN A 167 6.13 -1.28 -3.32
N SER A 168 7.24 -0.71 -3.76
CA SER A 168 8.58 -1.28 -3.70
C SER A 168 9.56 -0.23 -3.22
N GLY A 169 10.74 -0.66 -2.80
CA GLY A 169 11.70 0.26 -2.24
C GLY A 169 13.05 -0.37 -1.93
N VAL A 170 13.96 0.49 -1.50
CA VAL A 170 15.29 0.13 -1.03
C VAL A 170 15.59 0.77 0.31
N VAL A 171 16.51 0.15 1.04
CA VAL A 171 17.06 0.67 2.28
C VAL A 171 18.50 1.10 2.01
N VAL A 172 18.80 2.38 2.18
CA VAL A 172 20.15 2.94 1.99
C VAL A 172 20.82 3.09 3.35
N ASP A 173 21.96 2.43 3.55
CA ASP A 173 22.85 2.66 4.69
C ASP A 173 23.47 4.05 4.57
N ARG A 174 23.18 4.94 5.51
CA ARG A 174 23.66 6.33 5.49
C ARG A 174 25.04 6.51 6.10
N ILE A 175 25.68 5.45 6.57
CA ILE A 175 27.10 5.44 6.97
C ILE A 175 27.97 5.05 5.77
N THR A 176 27.55 4.03 5.01
CA THR A 176 28.38 3.46 3.92
C THR A 176 27.94 3.86 2.52
N GLY A 177 26.68 4.27 2.34
CA GLY A 177 26.05 4.51 1.05
C GLY A 177 25.42 3.25 0.45
N LYS A 178 25.70 2.06 0.99
CA LYS A 178 25.25 0.80 0.41
C LYS A 178 23.73 0.71 0.33
N ILE A 179 23.23 0.22 -0.80
CA ILE A 179 21.81 0.07 -1.09
C ILE A 179 21.42 -1.40 -0.93
N TYR A 180 20.32 -1.64 -0.23
CA TYR A 180 19.75 -2.97 -0.04
C TYR A 180 18.31 -3.00 -0.56
N ASP A 181 18.01 -3.98 -1.39
CA ASP A 181 16.65 -4.25 -1.86
C ASP A 181 15.81 -4.99 -0.80
N GLY A 182 14.55 -5.25 -1.12
CA GLY A 182 13.69 -6.17 -0.36
C GLY A 182 12.54 -5.52 0.38
N TYR A 183 12.30 -4.21 0.21
CA TYR A 183 11.05 -3.59 0.69
C TYR A 183 9.95 -3.79 -0.35
N SER A 184 8.80 -4.36 0.06
CA SER A 184 7.59 -4.37 -0.74
C SER A 184 6.33 -4.44 0.14
N THR A 185 5.32 -3.67 -0.21
CA THR A 185 4.01 -3.62 0.47
C THR A 185 2.89 -3.37 -0.53
N SER A 186 1.63 -3.60 -0.15
CA SER A 186 0.44 -3.22 -0.93
C SER A 186 -0.40 -2.15 -0.23
N LEU A 187 -0.28 -2.02 1.09
CA LEU A 187 -1.14 -1.15 1.90
C LEU A 187 -0.32 -0.24 2.84
N GLY A 188 0.79 0.30 2.34
CA GLY A 188 1.67 1.16 3.11
C GLY A 188 2.50 0.40 4.15
N ALA A 189 3.26 1.15 4.93
CA ALA A 189 4.00 0.64 6.08
C ALA A 189 4.09 1.70 7.17
N GLU A 190 4.18 1.26 8.41
CA GLU A 190 4.57 2.10 9.54
C GLU A 190 6.01 1.74 9.97
N PHE A 191 6.85 2.76 10.10
CA PHE A 191 8.26 2.61 10.48
C PHE A 191 8.78 3.88 11.14
N ARG A 192 9.90 3.77 11.86
CA ARG A 192 10.49 4.88 12.59
C ARG A 192 12.00 4.95 12.39
N LYS A 193 12.56 6.16 12.50
CA LYS A 193 14.01 6.38 12.43
C LYS A 193 14.77 5.77 13.60
N ASP A 194 14.12 5.57 14.74
CA ASP A 194 14.71 5.08 15.99
C ASP A 194 14.31 3.63 16.30
N SER A 195 13.77 2.90 15.33
CA SER A 195 13.43 1.47 15.49
C SER A 195 13.79 0.67 14.24
N ARG A 196 14.20 -0.58 14.45
CA ARG A 196 14.43 -1.55 13.37
C ARG A 196 13.15 -2.27 12.93
N LEU A 197 12.03 -2.06 13.63
CA LEU A 197 10.74 -2.63 13.29
C LEU A 197 10.10 -1.86 12.13
N LEU A 198 9.47 -2.61 11.22
CA LEU A 198 8.59 -2.15 10.17
C LEU A 198 7.30 -2.96 10.24
N ILE A 199 6.16 -2.29 10.20
CA ILE A 199 4.84 -2.93 10.13
C ILE A 199 4.34 -2.74 8.69
N ALA A 200 4.36 -3.82 7.91
CA ALA A 200 3.96 -3.82 6.51
C ALA A 200 2.44 -3.97 6.39
N ASN A 201 1.87 -3.36 5.35
CA ASN A 201 0.45 -3.36 5.02
C ASN A 201 -0.47 -2.83 6.13
N VAL A 202 0.03 -1.91 6.96
CA VAL A 202 -0.70 -1.29 8.08
C VAL A 202 -2.07 -0.71 7.68
N GLY A 203 -2.23 -0.31 6.41
CA GLY A 203 -3.51 0.17 5.86
C GLY A 203 -4.63 -0.88 5.81
N ALA A 204 -4.34 -2.16 6.01
CA ALA A 204 -5.34 -3.21 6.16
C ALA A 204 -6.08 -3.14 7.51
N ILE A 205 -5.48 -2.47 8.51
CA ILE A 205 -6.03 -2.39 9.85
C ILE A 205 -7.05 -1.25 9.91
N ASN A 206 -8.29 -1.58 10.25
CA ASN A 206 -9.28 -0.58 10.58
C ASN A 206 -8.87 0.17 11.87
N PRO A 207 -8.69 1.50 11.84
CA PRO A 207 -8.15 2.24 12.98
C PRO A 207 -9.10 2.27 14.19
N ALA A 208 -10.41 2.14 13.97
CA ALA A 208 -11.43 2.18 15.01
C ALA A 208 -11.64 0.82 15.67
N THR A 209 -11.73 -0.26 14.88
CA THR A 209 -12.03 -1.60 15.39
C THR A 209 -10.79 -2.42 15.70
N LYS A 210 -9.61 -2.02 15.18
CA LYS A 210 -8.37 -2.82 15.20
C LYS A 210 -8.59 -4.21 14.59
N MET A 211 -9.35 -4.26 13.51
CA MET A 211 -9.61 -5.48 12.76
C MET A 211 -9.15 -5.34 11.33
N ILE A 212 -8.75 -6.46 10.74
CA ILE A 212 -8.35 -6.60 9.34
C ILE A 212 -9.46 -7.40 8.67
N GLU A 213 -10.17 -6.80 7.72
CA GLU A 213 -11.06 -7.57 6.84
C GLU A 213 -10.20 -8.41 5.90
N LEU A 214 -10.47 -9.71 5.84
CA LEU A 214 -9.65 -10.62 5.04
C LEU A 214 -9.78 -10.27 3.56
N CYS A 215 -8.63 -10.16 2.91
CA CYS A 215 -8.52 -9.96 1.47
C CYS A 215 -7.14 -10.46 0.99
N PRO A 216 -6.95 -10.72 -0.32
CA PRO A 216 -5.73 -11.35 -0.85
C PRO A 216 -4.41 -10.61 -0.58
N TYR A 217 -4.46 -9.33 -0.22
CA TYR A 217 -3.30 -8.47 0.05
C TYR A 217 -3.41 -7.70 1.38
N CYS A 218 -4.33 -8.12 2.25
CA CYS A 218 -4.60 -7.48 3.55
C CYS A 218 -3.81 -8.12 4.72
N GLU A 219 -2.84 -8.98 4.41
CA GLU A 219 -1.98 -9.56 5.44
C GLU A 219 -1.01 -8.51 5.99
N VAL A 220 -1.03 -8.31 7.30
CA VAL A 220 -0.14 -7.40 8.02
C VAL A 220 1.00 -8.23 8.58
N SER A 221 2.24 -7.84 8.29
CA SER A 221 3.44 -8.47 8.81
C SER A 221 4.29 -7.48 9.62
N HIS A 222 4.92 -8.01 10.66
CA HIS A 222 5.90 -7.29 11.45
C HIS A 222 7.28 -7.80 11.07
N GLU A 223 8.14 -6.89 10.65
CA GLU A 223 9.44 -7.20 10.06
C GLU A 223 10.54 -6.43 10.76
N VAL A 224 11.62 -7.13 11.11
CA VAL A 224 12.80 -6.52 11.73
C VAL A 224 13.91 -6.39 10.71
N TRP A 225 14.42 -5.17 10.55
CA TRP A 225 15.61 -4.92 9.76
C TRP A 225 16.86 -5.51 10.45
N THR A 226 17.54 -6.40 9.72
CA THR A 226 18.76 -7.08 10.18
C THR A 226 20.04 -6.30 9.88
N GLY A 227 19.95 -5.17 9.19
CA GLY A 227 21.07 -4.43 8.62
C GLY A 227 21.24 -4.67 7.12
N THR A 228 20.72 -5.78 6.59
CA THR A 228 20.83 -6.12 5.15
C THR A 228 19.55 -6.68 4.52
N ARG A 229 18.58 -7.09 5.34
CA ARG A 229 17.29 -7.64 4.89
C ARG A 229 16.23 -7.51 5.98
N PHE A 230 14.97 -7.52 5.57
CA PHE A 230 13.84 -7.70 6.47
C PHE A 230 13.71 -9.16 6.88
N LYS A 231 13.37 -9.38 8.16
CA LYS A 231 13.02 -10.69 8.69
C LYS A 231 11.65 -10.56 9.36
N GLU A 232 10.65 -11.23 8.80
CA GLU A 232 9.34 -11.35 9.44
C GLU A 232 9.46 -12.05 10.79
N ILE A 233 8.78 -11.49 11.79
CA ILE A 233 8.73 -12.00 13.16
C ILE A 233 7.30 -12.32 13.60
N GLU A 234 6.30 -11.73 12.94
CA GLU A 234 4.89 -11.84 13.30
C GLU A 234 3.96 -11.53 12.11
#